data_AF-A0A6S7FQ70-F1
#
_entry.id   AF-A0A6S7FQ70-F1
#
_cell.length_a   1.000
_cell.length_b   1.000
_cell.length_c   1.000
_cell.angle_alpha   90.00
_cell.angle_beta   90.00
_cell.angle_gamma   90.00
#
_symmetry.space_group_name_H-M   'P 1'
#
loop_
_entity.id
_entity.type
_entity.pdbx_description
1 polymer ?
#
loop_
_entity_poly.entity_id
_entity_poly.type
_entity_poly.pdbx_seq_one_letter_code
_entity_poly.pdbx_strand_id
1 'polypeptide(L)'
;MADCIATRGAKPAISYSALHNLSNIYSEKKKKQAKKATGRFFEAERIIERRNGRESREYLVKWCGYPMSQSSWEPEENLNEVLLRSYDHPQPDMSRVEESCFARRTTIINGLKSSGVDVHLYVPFHLDVWRYLMQGKGEAINGGSKLYQKEDFDRFVDWPDHWSYIMNLHGTGRGIDFPIKVRPFLGKSCVKDFVVGDDGAIVKAPILYTEKLSIYFVKRACNPNNI
;
A
#
# COMPACT_ATOMS: atom_id res chain seq x y z
N MET A 1 56.13 2.04 16.88
CA MET A 1 55.06 1.05 16.61
C MET A 1 53.81 1.56 17.29
N ALA A 2 52.86 2.07 16.49
CA ALA A 2 51.60 2.63 16.96
C ALA A 2 50.49 1.68 16.49
N ASP A 3 49.63 1.23 17.40
CA ASP A 3 48.37 0.56 17.04
C ASP A 3 47.25 0.90 18.04
N CYS A 4 46.48 1.91 17.62
CA CYS A 4 45.02 1.88 17.43
C CYS A 4 44.13 1.17 18.48
N ILE A 5 43.74 1.92 19.52
CA ILE A 5 42.58 1.61 20.36
C ILE A 5 41.31 2.08 19.62
N ALA A 6 40.43 1.14 19.27
CA ALA A 6 39.14 1.46 18.66
C ALA A 6 38.19 2.09 19.69
N THR A 7 38.01 3.41 19.63
CA THR A 7 36.99 4.12 20.40
C THR A 7 35.60 3.83 19.82
N ARG A 8 34.74 3.18 20.62
CA ARG A 8 33.31 3.00 20.32
C ARG A 8 32.66 4.38 20.21
N GLY A 9 32.28 4.81 19.01
CA GLY A 9 31.56 6.05 18.77
C GLY A 9 30.25 6.09 19.55
N ALA A 10 30.06 7.12 20.36
CA ALA A 10 28.82 7.36 21.09
C ALA A 10 27.68 7.65 20.10
N LYS A 11 26.57 6.91 20.23
CA LYS A 11 25.34 7.23 19.49
C LYS A 11 24.81 8.58 20.01
N PRO A 12 24.46 9.55 19.14
CA PRO A 12 23.94 10.83 19.60
C PRO A 12 22.65 10.62 20.40
N ALA A 13 22.60 11.19 21.60
CA ALA A 13 21.42 11.15 22.45
C ALA A 13 20.30 11.95 21.78
N ILE A 14 19.22 11.26 21.39
CA ILE A 14 18.05 11.90 20.79
C ILE A 14 17.31 12.63 21.92
N SER A 15 17.19 13.94 21.79
CA SER A 15 16.42 14.76 22.73
C SER A 15 14.93 14.48 22.58
N TYR A 16 14.35 13.72 23.50
CA TYR A 16 12.92 13.40 23.51
C TYR A 16 12.02 14.64 23.60
N SER A 17 12.52 15.76 24.14
CA SER A 17 11.78 17.02 24.16
C SER A 17 11.62 17.66 22.77
N ALA A 18 12.58 17.45 21.86
CA ALA A 18 12.48 17.92 20.48
C ALA A 18 11.41 17.14 19.69
N LEU A 19 11.28 15.83 19.94
CA LEU A 19 10.23 14.99 19.35
C LEU A 19 8.84 15.38 19.87
N HIS A 20 8.74 15.74 21.15
CA HIS A 20 7.48 16.18 21.76
C HIS A 20 6.97 17.52 21.20
N ASN A 21 7.88 18.43 20.83
CA ASN A 21 7.48 19.69 20.17
C ASN A 21 7.02 19.49 18.72
N LEU A 22 7.53 18.48 18.02
CA LEU A 22 7.09 18.14 16.66
C LEU A 22 5.68 17.51 16.63
N SER A 23 5.27 16.80 17.68
CA SER A 23 3.93 16.19 17.73
C SER A 23 2.78 17.20 17.83
N ASN A 24 3.07 18.45 18.25
CA ASN A 24 2.06 19.50 18.41
C ASN A 24 1.86 20.39 17.17
N ILE A 25 2.59 20.15 16.07
CA ILE A 25 2.46 20.94 14.82
C ILE A 25 1.26 20.47 13.98
N TYR A 26 0.64 19.31 14.29
CA TYR A 26 -0.42 18.70 13.48
C TYR A 26 -1.85 19.21 13.73
N SER A 27 -2.02 20.33 14.43
CA SER A 27 -3.32 20.98 14.56
C SER A 27 -3.16 22.48 14.44
N GLU A 28 -3.21 23.00 13.21
CA GLU A 28 -3.91 24.24 12.83
C GLU A 28 -3.54 24.70 11.40
N LYS A 29 -4.40 24.38 10.43
CA LYS A 29 -4.58 25.23 9.24
C LYS A 29 -6.06 25.52 9.04
N LYS A 30 -6.51 26.64 9.63
CA LYS A 30 -7.76 27.32 9.26
C LYS A 30 -7.51 28.27 8.08
N LYS A 31 -8.47 28.29 7.13
CA LYS A 31 -9.00 29.43 6.32
C LYS A 31 -9.59 28.85 5.02
N LYS A 32 -10.64 29.36 4.38
CA LYS A 32 -11.62 30.44 4.61
C LYS A 32 -12.80 30.11 3.67
N GLN A 33 -14.04 30.39 4.08
CA GLN A 33 -15.23 30.17 3.26
C GLN A 33 -15.26 31.10 2.03
N ALA A 34 -15.65 30.55 0.87
CA ALA A 34 -16.15 31.31 -0.28
C ALA A 34 -17.39 30.60 -0.86
N LYS A 35 -18.32 31.41 -1.39
CA LYS A 35 -19.76 31.12 -1.58
C LYS A 35 -20.10 30.21 -2.78
N LYS A 36 -21.22 29.50 -2.59
CA LYS A 36 -22.07 28.67 -3.47
C LYS A 36 -21.84 28.71 -5.00
N ALA A 37 -21.38 27.56 -5.51
CA ALA A 37 -22.10 26.84 -6.56
C ALA A 37 -23.05 25.82 -5.88
N THR A 38 -24.17 25.47 -6.50
CA THR A 38 -25.19 24.57 -5.91
C THR A 38 -24.75 23.10 -5.78
N GLY A 39 -23.52 22.77 -6.19
CA GLY A 39 -22.77 21.58 -5.79
C GLY A 39 -21.51 22.00 -5.03
N ARG A 40 -21.23 21.37 -3.87
CA ARG A 40 -19.96 21.58 -3.15
C ARG A 40 -18.88 20.78 -3.87
N PHE A 41 -17.89 21.45 -4.43
CA PHE A 41 -16.69 20.79 -4.97
C PHE A 41 -15.70 20.52 -3.82
N PHE A 42 -15.10 19.33 -3.84
CA PHE A 42 -14.07 18.91 -2.90
C PHE A 42 -12.81 18.52 -3.67
N GLU A 43 -11.65 18.77 -3.09
CA GLU A 43 -10.37 18.39 -3.69
C GLU A 43 -10.12 16.89 -3.49
N ALA A 44 -9.91 16.17 -4.60
CA ALA A 44 -9.59 14.76 -4.59
C ALA A 44 -8.08 14.56 -4.46
N GLU A 45 -7.67 13.68 -3.54
CA GLU A 45 -6.27 13.27 -3.37
C GLU A 45 -5.87 12.26 -4.44
N ARG A 46 -6.70 11.22 -4.63
CA ARG A 46 -6.53 10.18 -5.66
C ARG A 46 -7.79 9.34 -5.82
N ILE A 47 -7.86 8.61 -6.93
CA ILE A 47 -8.82 7.52 -7.10
C ILE A 47 -8.20 6.21 -6.61
N ILE A 48 -8.92 5.50 -5.73
CA ILE A 48 -8.51 4.22 -5.17
C ILE A 48 -8.90 3.06 -6.11
N GLU A 49 -10.17 3.00 -6.48
CA GLU A 49 -10.74 1.86 -7.21
C GLU A 49 -11.88 2.28 -8.13
N ARG A 50 -12.14 1.49 -9.18
CA ARG A 50 -13.28 1.63 -10.10
C ARG A 50 -14.22 0.44 -9.98
N ARG A 51 -15.52 0.68 -10.13
CA ARG A 51 -16.53 -0.38 -10.29
C ARG A 51 -17.57 0.01 -11.34
N ASN A 52 -18.30 -1.00 -11.83
CA ASN A 52 -19.51 -0.77 -12.60
C ASN A 52 -20.65 -0.54 -11.61
N GLY A 53 -21.19 0.68 -11.57
CA GLY A 53 -22.38 1.03 -10.82
C GLY A 53 -23.64 0.54 -11.52
N ARG A 54 -24.81 0.95 -11.02
CA ARG A 54 -26.11 0.59 -11.64
C ARG A 54 -26.35 1.35 -12.95
N GLU A 55 -26.00 2.63 -12.97
CA GLU A 55 -26.29 3.54 -14.08
C GLU A 55 -25.03 3.90 -14.86
N SER A 56 -23.92 4.14 -14.16
CA SER A 56 -22.64 4.53 -14.75
C SER A 56 -21.45 3.91 -14.00
N ARG A 57 -20.24 4.10 -14.54
CA ARG A 57 -19.01 3.76 -13.83
C ARG A 57 -18.87 4.66 -12.61
N GLU A 58 -18.45 4.06 -11.50
CA GLU A 58 -18.22 4.77 -10.25
C GLU A 58 -16.77 4.56 -9.81
N TYR A 59 -16.23 5.56 -9.12
CA TYR A 59 -14.85 5.57 -8.64
C TYR A 59 -14.82 5.90 -7.15
N LEU A 60 -14.07 5.12 -6.37
CA LEU A 60 -13.84 5.42 -4.97
C LEU A 60 -12.76 6.49 -4.84
N VAL A 61 -13.16 7.69 -4.42
CA VAL A 61 -12.29 8.86 -4.30
C VAL A 61 -11.81 9.01 -2.86
N LYS A 62 -10.49 9.14 -2.69
CA LYS A 62 -9.89 9.62 -1.45
C LYS A 62 -9.85 11.14 -1.48
N TRP A 63 -10.48 11.80 -0.51
CA TRP A 63 -10.55 13.26 -0.43
C TRP A 63 -9.36 13.87 0.31
N CYS A 64 -8.86 15.02 -0.16
CA CYS A 64 -7.76 15.75 0.47
C CYS A 64 -8.13 16.23 1.88
N GLY A 65 -7.27 15.96 2.86
CA GLY A 65 -7.48 16.38 4.25
C GLY A 65 -8.53 15.58 5.04
N TYR A 66 -9.16 14.58 4.42
CA TYR A 66 -10.14 13.70 5.07
C TYR A 66 -9.56 12.31 5.34
N PRO A 67 -10.02 11.60 6.39
CA PRO A 67 -9.61 10.23 6.64
C PRO A 67 -10.15 9.27 5.58
N MET A 68 -9.53 8.10 5.44
CA MET A 68 -9.94 7.05 4.50
C MET A 68 -11.42 6.64 4.68
N SER A 69 -11.94 6.69 5.91
CA SER A 69 -13.32 6.38 6.26
C SER A 69 -14.37 7.29 5.61
N GLN A 70 -13.96 8.48 5.12
CA GLN A 70 -14.83 9.43 4.43
C GLN A 70 -14.70 9.36 2.90
N SER A 71 -13.94 8.39 2.37
CA SER A 71 -13.88 8.15 0.93
C SER A 71 -15.25 7.72 0.40
N SER A 72 -15.67 8.25 -0.74
CA SER A 72 -16.98 8.00 -1.34
C SER A 72 -16.88 7.49 -2.78
N TRP A 73 -17.89 6.74 -3.20
CA TRP A 73 -18.03 6.34 -4.60
C TRP A 73 -18.70 7.47 -5.36
N GLU A 74 -17.99 8.06 -6.31
CA GLU A 74 -18.46 9.13 -7.17
C GLU A 74 -18.72 8.61 -8.59
N PRO A 75 -19.86 8.99 -9.22
CA PRO A 75 -20.08 8.77 -10.64
C PRO A 75 -18.95 9.36 -11.50
N GLU A 76 -18.68 8.75 -12.66
CA GLU A 76 -17.69 9.25 -13.62
C GLU A 76 -17.93 10.73 -14.00
N GLU A 77 -19.19 11.12 -14.11
CA GLU A 77 -19.64 12.49 -14.43
C GLU A 77 -19.24 13.54 -13.38
N ASN A 78 -19.00 13.12 -12.13
CA ASN A 78 -18.55 14.00 -11.06
C ASN A 78 -17.04 14.26 -11.11
N LEU A 79 -16.29 13.53 -11.94
CA LEU A 79 -14.84 13.55 -11.96
C LEU A 79 -14.31 14.20 -13.23
N ASN A 80 -13.29 15.03 -13.07
CA ASN A 80 -12.62 15.63 -14.22
C ASN A 80 -11.71 14.61 -14.93
N GLU A 81 -11.43 14.86 -16.20
CA GLU A 81 -10.60 13.97 -17.02
C GLU A 81 -9.18 13.76 -16.46
N VAL A 82 -8.61 14.78 -15.80
CA VAL A 82 -7.26 14.70 -15.23
C VAL A 82 -7.20 13.66 -14.12
N LEU A 83 -8.23 13.64 -13.26
CA LEU A 83 -8.35 12.68 -12.17
C LEU A 83 -8.63 11.26 -12.68
N LEU A 84 -9.45 11.13 -13.73
CA LEU A 84 -9.69 9.84 -14.37
C LEU A 84 -8.40 9.29 -14.99
N ARG A 85 -7.63 10.12 -15.70
CA ARG A 85 -6.32 9.71 -16.27
C ARG A 85 -5.32 9.31 -15.18
N SER A 86 -5.34 9.97 -14.02
CA SER A 86 -4.43 9.63 -12.91
C SER A 86 -4.76 8.29 -12.25
N TYR A 87 -5.96 7.73 -12.44
CA TYR A 87 -6.27 6.38 -11.99
C TYR A 87 -5.52 5.31 -12.81
N ASP A 88 -5.52 5.46 -14.14
CA ASP A 88 -4.87 4.52 -15.07
C ASP A 88 -3.34 4.73 -15.13
N HIS A 89 -2.90 5.98 -14.96
CA HIS A 89 -1.50 6.40 -14.99
C HIS A 89 -1.11 7.21 -13.73
N PRO A 90 -1.14 6.58 -12.54
CA PRO A 90 -0.86 7.28 -11.30
C PRO A 90 0.59 7.73 -11.19
N GLN A 91 0.80 8.87 -10.53
CA GLN A 91 2.10 9.44 -10.18
C GLN A 91 2.16 9.63 -8.66
N PRO A 92 2.29 8.54 -7.88
CA PRO A 92 2.31 8.63 -6.43
C PRO A 92 3.59 9.33 -5.94
N ASP A 93 3.50 10.02 -4.81
CA ASP A 93 4.66 10.57 -4.14
C ASP A 93 5.64 9.45 -3.72
N MET A 94 6.94 9.71 -3.85
CA MET A 94 7.98 8.69 -3.60
C MET A 94 7.99 8.19 -2.16
N SER A 95 7.65 9.04 -1.18
CA SER A 95 7.55 8.58 0.22
C SER A 95 6.47 7.51 0.40
N ARG A 96 5.33 7.63 -0.30
CA ARG A 96 4.27 6.62 -0.30
C ARG A 96 4.70 5.34 -1.01
N VAL A 97 5.52 5.46 -2.06
CA VAL A 97 6.09 4.30 -2.77
C VAL A 97 7.01 3.54 -1.82
N GLU A 98 7.95 4.22 -1.17
CA GLU A 98 8.89 3.65 -0.20
C GLU A 98 8.17 2.95 0.96
N GLU A 99 7.20 3.62 1.59
CA GLU A 99 6.39 3.06 2.68
C GLU A 99 5.68 1.76 2.26
N SER A 100 5.03 1.78 1.10
CA SER A 100 4.32 0.61 0.55
C SER A 100 5.28 -0.55 0.28
N CYS A 101 6.47 -0.25 -0.25
CA CYS A 101 7.50 -1.25 -0.54
C CYS A 101 8.03 -1.92 0.73
N PHE A 102 8.27 -1.14 1.79
CA PHE A 102 8.77 -1.63 3.08
C PHE A 102 7.78 -2.59 3.76
N ALA A 103 6.51 -2.20 3.86
CA ALA A 103 5.47 -3.02 4.49
C ALA A 103 5.36 -4.39 3.80
N ARG A 104 5.39 -4.40 2.45
CA ARG A 104 5.32 -5.61 1.65
C ARG A 104 6.53 -6.54 1.85
N ARG A 105 7.75 -5.98 1.94
CA ARG A 105 8.97 -6.78 2.15
C ARG A 105 8.88 -7.62 3.41
N THR A 106 8.44 -7.01 4.51
CA THR A 106 8.31 -7.70 5.80
C THR A 106 7.34 -8.89 5.70
N THR A 107 6.21 -8.72 5.00
CA THR A 107 5.22 -9.80 4.82
C THR A 107 5.75 -10.93 3.95
N ILE A 108 6.48 -10.65 2.85
CA ILE A 108 7.09 -11.68 1.99
C ILE A 108 8.13 -12.50 2.77
N ILE A 109 9.01 -11.85 3.54
CA ILE A 109 10.02 -12.54 4.36
C ILE A 109 9.36 -13.47 5.38
N ASN A 110 8.28 -13.01 6.03
CA ASN A 110 7.52 -13.85 6.95
C ASN A 110 6.88 -15.05 6.22
N GLY A 111 6.38 -14.84 5.00
CA GLY A 111 5.91 -15.91 4.12
C GLY A 111 7.01 -16.95 3.80
N LEU A 112 8.23 -16.50 3.50
CA LEU A 112 9.38 -17.38 3.26
C LEU A 112 9.78 -18.19 4.51
N LYS A 113 9.72 -17.57 5.69
CA LYS A 113 10.00 -18.20 6.99
C LYS A 113 8.93 -19.19 7.44
N SER A 114 7.72 -19.10 6.90
CA SER A 114 6.62 -20.02 7.26
C SER A 114 6.94 -21.48 6.90
N SER A 115 6.21 -22.43 7.47
CA SER A 115 6.44 -23.87 7.27
C SER A 115 5.89 -24.40 5.93
N GLY A 116 4.69 -23.97 5.51
CA GLY A 116 3.99 -24.49 4.32
C GLY A 116 4.69 -24.17 3.02
N VAL A 117 4.71 -25.08 2.05
CA VAL A 117 5.42 -24.92 0.75
C VAL A 117 4.71 -23.88 -0.13
N ASP A 118 3.38 -23.94 -0.17
CA ASP A 118 2.51 -22.95 -0.76
C ASP A 118 2.21 -21.82 0.24
N VAL A 119 2.30 -20.58 -0.23
CA VAL A 119 2.17 -19.40 0.61
C VAL A 119 1.15 -18.44 0.02
N HIS A 120 0.11 -18.12 0.80
CA HIS A 120 -0.89 -17.11 0.49
C HIS A 120 -0.80 -15.96 1.49
N LEU A 121 -0.54 -14.74 0.99
CA LEU A 121 -0.41 -13.54 1.81
C LEU A 121 -1.45 -12.49 1.43
N TYR A 122 -1.92 -11.75 2.43
CA TYR A 122 -2.68 -10.53 2.26
C TYR A 122 -1.86 -9.36 2.78
N VAL A 123 -1.43 -8.48 1.87
CA VAL A 123 -0.52 -7.37 2.19
C VAL A 123 -1.29 -6.06 2.03
N PRO A 124 -1.42 -5.23 3.08
CA PRO A 124 -1.87 -3.84 2.92
C PRO A 124 -0.95 -3.12 1.93
N PHE A 125 -1.52 -2.55 0.86
CA PHE A 125 -0.74 -1.91 -0.19
C PHE A 125 -1.62 -0.95 -0.98
N HIS A 126 -1.14 0.25 -1.23
CA HIS A 126 -1.87 1.24 -2.02
C HIS A 126 -2.00 0.82 -3.49
N LEU A 127 -3.24 0.80 -4.02
CA LEU A 127 -3.52 0.25 -5.35
C LEU A 127 -3.00 1.15 -6.47
N ASP A 128 -2.97 2.46 -6.27
CA ASP A 128 -2.34 3.41 -7.20
C ASP A 128 -0.83 3.20 -7.28
N VAL A 129 -0.17 2.98 -6.14
CA VAL A 129 1.26 2.62 -6.11
C VAL A 129 1.50 1.30 -6.85
N TRP A 130 0.63 0.30 -6.66
CA TRP A 130 0.74 -0.96 -7.38
C TRP A 130 0.58 -0.76 -8.90
N ARG A 131 -0.42 0.01 -9.33
CA ARG A 131 -0.63 0.36 -10.74
C ARG A 131 0.59 1.05 -11.34
N TYR A 132 1.21 1.98 -10.62
CA TYR A 132 2.44 2.66 -11.02
C TYR A 132 3.63 1.70 -11.19
N LEU A 133 3.90 0.88 -10.16
CA LEU A 133 5.06 -0.03 -10.14
C LEU A 133 4.94 -1.18 -11.16
N MET A 134 3.71 -1.63 -11.44
CA MET A 134 3.42 -2.77 -12.32
C MET A 134 2.86 -2.37 -13.69
N GLN A 135 2.96 -1.10 -14.06
CA GLN A 135 2.46 -0.62 -15.34
C GLN A 135 3.17 -1.34 -16.50
N GLY A 136 2.37 -2.01 -17.34
CA GLY A 136 2.87 -2.76 -18.50
C GLY A 136 3.50 -4.12 -18.15
N LYS A 137 3.34 -4.61 -16.91
CA LYS A 137 3.99 -5.84 -16.44
C LYS A 137 3.01 -6.94 -16.06
N GLY A 138 3.57 -8.16 -16.01
CA GLY A 138 2.87 -9.39 -15.67
C GLY A 138 1.84 -9.85 -16.70
N GLU A 139 1.51 -11.13 -16.65
CA GLU A 139 0.55 -11.78 -17.53
C GLU A 139 -0.82 -11.87 -16.87
N ALA A 140 -1.86 -11.35 -17.52
CA ALA A 140 -3.22 -11.38 -16.98
C ALA A 140 -3.78 -12.80 -16.95
N ILE A 141 -4.37 -13.16 -15.82
CA ILE A 141 -5.12 -14.41 -15.64
C ILE A 141 -6.54 -14.10 -15.14
N ASN A 142 -7.33 -15.13 -14.91
CA ASN A 142 -8.72 -15.00 -14.47
C ASN A 142 -8.86 -14.26 -13.12
N GLY A 143 -10.00 -13.56 -12.97
CA GLY A 143 -10.39 -12.94 -11.70
C GLY A 143 -9.55 -11.72 -11.30
N GLY A 144 -8.99 -10.99 -12.26
CA GLY A 144 -8.19 -9.78 -12.01
C GLY A 144 -6.82 -10.06 -11.40
N SER A 145 -6.38 -11.32 -11.41
CA SER A 145 -5.03 -11.69 -10.96
C SER A 145 -4.05 -11.60 -12.14
N LYS A 146 -2.77 -11.48 -11.83
CA LYS A 146 -1.67 -11.52 -12.79
C LYS A 146 -0.56 -12.42 -12.30
N LEU A 147 0.17 -13.05 -13.21
CA LEU A 147 1.41 -13.75 -12.96
C LEU A 147 2.58 -12.79 -13.19
N TYR A 148 3.56 -12.80 -12.29
CA TYR A 148 4.74 -11.95 -12.37
C TYR A 148 6.02 -12.78 -12.24
N GLN A 149 6.96 -12.53 -13.13
CA GLN A 149 8.33 -13.03 -13.02
C GLN A 149 9.15 -12.15 -12.07
N LYS A 150 10.34 -12.61 -11.68
CA LYS A 150 11.23 -11.86 -10.78
C LYS A 150 11.62 -10.52 -11.38
N GLU A 151 11.79 -10.47 -12.70
CA GLU A 151 12.23 -9.30 -13.47
C GLU A 151 11.16 -8.21 -13.55
N ASP A 152 9.88 -8.57 -13.40
CA ASP A 152 8.77 -7.59 -13.40
C ASP A 152 8.84 -6.62 -12.19
N PHE A 153 9.68 -6.91 -11.21
CA PHE A 153 9.77 -6.18 -9.95
C PHE A 153 10.86 -5.10 -9.94
N ASP A 154 11.48 -4.78 -11.07
CA ASP A 154 12.58 -3.82 -11.25
C ASP A 154 12.29 -2.37 -10.75
N ARG A 155 11.03 -1.94 -10.69
CA ARG A 155 10.64 -0.56 -10.29
C ARG A 155 10.53 -0.34 -8.77
N PHE A 156 10.64 -1.39 -7.96
CA PHE A 156 10.51 -1.23 -6.51
C PHE A 156 11.80 -0.65 -5.94
N VAL A 157 11.65 0.45 -5.21
CA VAL A 157 12.74 1.14 -4.51
C VAL A 157 13.21 0.30 -3.32
N ASP A 158 14.50 0.36 -3.01
CA ASP A 158 15.14 -0.33 -1.88
C ASP A 158 14.97 -1.85 -1.87
N TRP A 159 14.91 -2.46 -3.06
CA TRP A 159 14.94 -3.90 -3.14
C TRP A 159 16.37 -4.43 -2.86
N PRO A 160 16.65 -5.14 -1.74
CA PRO A 160 17.93 -5.83 -1.67
C PRO A 160 17.96 -6.98 -2.65
N ASP A 161 19.16 -7.34 -3.10
CA ASP A 161 19.42 -8.49 -3.97
C ASP A 161 18.76 -9.79 -3.49
N HIS A 162 18.49 -9.91 -2.19
CA HIS A 162 18.04 -11.13 -1.52
C HIS A 162 16.55 -11.19 -1.15
N TRP A 163 15.68 -10.50 -1.85
CA TRP A 163 14.29 -10.47 -1.43
C TRP A 163 13.46 -11.70 -1.70
N SER A 164 13.81 -12.39 -2.77
CA SER A 164 13.09 -13.55 -3.24
C SER A 164 13.55 -14.81 -2.52
N TYR A 165 14.43 -14.71 -1.53
CA TYR A 165 14.91 -15.86 -0.78
C TYR A 165 15.36 -15.51 0.64
N ILE A 166 15.46 -16.53 1.49
CA ILE A 166 16.14 -16.48 2.79
C ILE A 166 17.20 -17.58 2.81
N MET A 167 18.35 -17.30 3.42
CA MET A 167 19.48 -18.23 3.51
C MET A 167 19.93 -18.37 4.97
N ASN A 168 20.35 -19.56 5.37
CA ASN A 168 21.02 -19.78 6.64
C ASN A 168 22.55 -19.66 6.51
N LEU A 169 23.25 -19.75 7.64
CA LEU A 169 24.73 -19.65 7.69
C LEU A 169 25.45 -20.79 6.95
N HIS A 170 24.76 -21.89 6.63
CA HIS A 170 25.31 -23.03 5.93
C HIS A 170 25.07 -22.98 4.41
N GLY A 171 24.46 -21.91 3.90
CA GLY A 171 24.16 -21.76 2.46
C GLY A 171 22.95 -22.55 2.00
N THR A 172 22.09 -23.01 2.92
CA THR A 172 20.80 -23.63 2.59
C THR A 172 19.67 -22.65 2.89
N GLY A 173 18.71 -22.55 1.98
CA GLY A 173 17.67 -21.55 2.04
C GLY A 173 16.37 -21.96 1.38
N ARG A 174 15.44 -21.02 1.38
CA ARG A 174 14.16 -21.11 0.68
C ARG A 174 14.00 -19.88 -0.19
N GLY A 175 13.73 -20.11 -1.46
CA GLY A 175 13.43 -19.08 -2.45
C GLY A 175 11.97 -19.13 -2.87
N ILE A 176 11.51 -18.04 -3.46
CA ILE A 176 10.28 -17.97 -4.23
C ILE A 176 10.51 -18.73 -5.54
N ASP A 177 9.55 -19.59 -5.87
CA ASP A 177 9.43 -20.20 -7.18
C ASP A 177 8.53 -19.30 -8.05
N PHE A 178 9.09 -18.79 -9.15
CA PHE A 178 8.41 -17.86 -10.05
C PHE A 178 7.79 -18.62 -11.23
N PRO A 179 6.67 -18.13 -11.81
CA PRO A 179 6.03 -16.85 -11.52
C PRO A 179 5.17 -16.86 -10.25
N ILE A 180 5.00 -15.69 -9.64
CA ILE A 180 4.07 -15.50 -8.51
C ILE A 180 2.73 -14.94 -8.99
N LYS A 181 1.64 -15.36 -8.36
CA LYS A 181 0.30 -14.83 -8.65
C LYS A 181 -0.01 -13.67 -7.70
N VAL A 182 -0.36 -12.51 -8.24
CA VAL A 182 -0.79 -11.36 -7.45
C VAL A 182 -2.13 -10.84 -7.92
N ARG A 183 -3.03 -10.56 -6.99
CA ARG A 183 -4.32 -9.91 -7.22
C ARG A 183 -4.46 -8.66 -6.34
N PRO A 184 -4.39 -7.44 -6.91
CA PRO A 184 -4.80 -6.25 -6.19
C PRO A 184 -6.31 -6.26 -5.98
N PHE A 185 -6.78 -5.84 -4.81
CA PHE A 185 -8.20 -5.70 -4.54
C PHE A 185 -8.51 -4.73 -3.40
N LEU A 186 -9.71 -4.16 -3.48
CA LEU A 186 -10.29 -3.37 -2.42
C LEU A 186 -11.14 -4.25 -1.48
N GLY A 187 -10.63 -4.49 -0.28
CA GLY A 187 -11.39 -5.15 0.79
C GLY A 187 -12.36 -4.19 1.46
N LYS A 188 -13.55 -4.67 1.82
CA LYS A 188 -14.48 -3.95 2.70
C LYS A 188 -14.31 -4.47 4.11
N SER A 189 -14.29 -3.59 5.10
CA SER A 189 -14.47 -3.99 6.49
C SER A 189 -15.89 -4.53 6.61
N CYS A 190 -16.02 -5.85 6.67
CA CYS A 190 -17.31 -6.55 6.68
C CYS A 190 -17.99 -6.51 8.04
N VAL A 191 -17.67 -5.54 8.89
CA VAL A 191 -18.28 -5.49 10.20
C VAL A 191 -19.61 -4.74 10.06
N LYS A 192 -20.70 -5.43 10.38
CA LYS A 192 -22.03 -4.83 10.54
C LYS A 192 -22.08 -4.09 11.87
N ASP A 193 -21.05 -3.29 12.12
CA ASP A 193 -20.96 -2.53 13.35
C ASP A 193 -22.01 -1.44 13.35
N PHE A 194 -22.51 -1.17 14.54
CA PHE A 194 -23.31 0.00 14.81
C PHE A 194 -22.52 0.88 15.77
N VAL A 195 -22.55 2.19 15.52
CA VAL A 195 -21.94 3.21 16.37
C VAL A 195 -23.04 4.07 16.97
N VAL A 196 -22.76 4.65 18.13
CA VAL A 196 -23.66 5.64 18.73
C VAL A 196 -23.44 6.96 17.98
N GLY A 197 -24.49 7.48 17.36
CA GLY A 197 -24.53 8.76 16.68
C GLY A 197 -24.51 9.93 17.66
N ASP A 198 -24.33 11.14 17.13
CA ASP A 198 -24.24 12.37 17.93
C ASP A 198 -25.51 12.66 18.75
N ASP A 199 -26.65 12.11 18.32
CA ASP A 199 -27.96 12.17 18.98
C ASP A 199 -28.20 11.01 19.97
N GLY A 200 -27.22 10.14 20.17
CA GLY A 200 -27.34 8.93 20.98
C GLY A 200 -27.98 7.75 20.25
N ALA A 201 -28.40 7.90 18.98
CA ALA A 201 -29.03 6.81 18.23
C ALA A 201 -28.00 5.79 17.75
N ILE A 202 -28.39 4.52 17.71
CA ILE A 202 -27.54 3.45 17.17
C ILE A 202 -27.64 3.50 15.63
N VAL A 203 -26.56 3.92 14.97
CA VAL A 203 -26.48 4.05 13.51
C VAL A 203 -25.47 3.06 12.93
N LYS A 204 -25.64 2.69 11.67
CA LYS A 204 -24.70 1.78 10.99
C LYS A 204 -23.33 2.46 10.85
N ALA A 205 -22.27 1.74 11.22
CA ALA A 205 -20.91 2.24 11.08
C ALA A 205 -20.55 2.50 9.61
N PRO A 206 -19.75 3.55 9.32
CA PRO A 206 -19.21 3.78 7.99
C PRO A 206 -18.43 2.56 7.47
N ILE A 207 -18.55 2.27 6.17
CA ILE A 207 -17.77 1.20 5.53
C ILE A 207 -16.31 1.65 5.44
N LEU A 208 -15.42 0.90 6.06
CA LEU A 208 -13.98 1.11 5.89
C LEU A 208 -13.47 0.30 4.70
N TYR A 209 -12.82 0.97 3.76
CA TYR A 209 -12.16 0.33 2.64
C TYR A 209 -10.68 0.09 2.96
N THR A 210 -10.19 -1.09 2.61
CA THR A 210 -8.80 -1.50 2.85
C THR A 210 -8.18 -2.00 1.55
N GLU A 211 -7.16 -1.31 1.09
CA GLU A 211 -6.41 -1.67 -0.11
C GLU A 211 -5.44 -2.81 0.18
N LYS A 212 -5.48 -3.88 -0.61
CA LYS A 212 -4.69 -5.10 -0.36
C LYS A 212 -4.17 -5.72 -1.65
N LEU A 213 -3.02 -6.39 -1.54
CA LEU A 213 -2.57 -7.40 -2.50
C LEU A 213 -2.82 -8.79 -1.91
N SER A 214 -3.47 -9.66 -2.68
CA SER A 214 -3.41 -11.10 -2.46
C SER A 214 -2.22 -11.64 -3.25
N ILE A 215 -1.23 -12.17 -2.55
CA ILE A 215 0.00 -12.71 -3.15
C ILE A 215 0.03 -14.21 -2.90
N TYR A 216 0.23 -14.98 -3.95
CA TYR A 216 0.42 -16.41 -3.91
C TYR A 216 1.75 -16.79 -4.56
N PHE A 217 2.53 -17.60 -3.87
CA PHE A 217 3.76 -18.18 -4.41
C PHE A 217 4.05 -19.54 -3.79
N VAL A 218 4.88 -20.32 -4.47
CA VAL A 218 5.43 -21.58 -3.97
C VAL A 218 6.87 -21.35 -3.53
N LYS A 219 7.32 -22.07 -2.51
CA LYS A 219 8.72 -22.05 -2.07
C LYS A 219 9.49 -23.20 -2.69
N ARG A 220 10.70 -22.90 -3.15
CA ARG A 220 11.69 -23.87 -3.59
C ARG A 220 12.89 -23.86 -2.66
N ALA A 221 13.56 -25.00 -2.50
CA ALA A 221 14.86 -25.02 -1.85
C ALA A 221 15.86 -24.23 -2.70
N CYS A 222 16.68 -23.40 -2.06
CA CYS A 222 17.73 -22.65 -2.75
C CYS A 222 19.07 -22.71 -1.99
N ASN A 223 20.14 -22.46 -2.72
CA ASN A 223 21.52 -22.34 -2.29
C ASN A 223 22.23 -21.31 -3.19
N PRO A 224 23.49 -20.91 -2.91
CA PRO A 224 24.19 -19.88 -3.69
C PRO A 224 24.27 -20.12 -5.21
N ASN A 225 24.11 -21.36 -5.69
CA ASN A 225 24.21 -21.68 -7.11
C ASN A 225 22.87 -21.59 -7.86
N ASN A 226 21.74 -21.38 -7.17
CA ASN A 226 20.41 -21.39 -7.80
C ASN A 226 19.43 -20.34 -7.24
N ILE A 227 19.90 -19.14 -6.91
CA ILE A 227 19.12 -18.01 -6.36
C ILE A 227 18.17 -17.36 -7.39
#